data_AF-A0A8S3CCD2-F1
#
_entry.id   AF-A0A8S3CCD2-F1
#
_cell.length_a   1.000
_cell.length_b   1.000
_cell.length_c   1.000
_cell.angle_alpha   90.00
_cell.angle_beta   90.00
_cell.angle_gamma   90.00
#
_symmetry.space_group_name_H-M   'P 1'
#
loop_
_entity.id
_entity.type
_entity.pdbx_description
1 polymer ?
#
loop_
_entity_poly.entity_id
_entity_poly.type
_entity_poly.pdbx_seq_one_letter_code
_entity_poly.pdbx_strand_id
1 'polypeptide(L)' 'MVVSALDHATGQRVAIKKITPFEHQCFCQRTLREIKILSRFRHENIINIQE' A
#
# COMPACT_ATOMS: atom_id res chain seq x y z
N MET A 1 4.80 -9.07 -2.00
CA MET A 1 6.25 -8.76 -1.99
C MET A 1 6.40 -7.27 -1.73
N VAL A 2 7.37 -6.85 -0.91
CA VAL A 2 7.65 -5.42 -0.63
C VAL A 2 9.08 -5.13 -1.09
N VAL A 3 9.28 -4.01 -1.77
CA VAL A 3 10.61 -3.53 -2.23
C VAL A 3 10.78 -2.05 -1.90
N SER A 4 12.02 -1.60 -1.77
CA SER A 4 12.35 -0.17 -1.70
C SER A 4 12.68 0.36 -3.09
N ALA A 5 12.23 1.57 -3.40
CA ALA A 5 12.53 2.28 -4.63
C ALA A 5 12.84 3.76 -4.35
N LEU A 6 13.50 4.43 -5.29
CA LEU A 6 13.63 5.88 -5.29
C LEU A 6 12.51 6.46 -6.15
N ASP A 7 11.69 7.35 -5.59
CA ASP A 7 10.75 8.14 -6.38
C ASP A 7 11.53 9.22 -7.14
N HIS A 8 11.45 9.20 -8.47
CA HIS A 8 12.18 10.14 -9.32
C HIS A 8 11.59 11.55 -9.33
N ALA A 9 10.31 11.72 -8.94
CA ALA A 9 9.69 13.04 -8.88
C ALA A 9 10.09 13.79 -7.61
N THR A 10 10.10 13.11 -6.47
CA THR A 10 10.40 13.71 -5.16
C THR A 10 11.83 13.47 -4.66
N GLY A 11 12.54 12.49 -5.24
CA GLY A 11 13.84 12.03 -4.75
C GLY A 11 13.78 11.25 -3.43
N GLN A 12 12.59 10.88 -2.96
CA GLN A 12 12.42 10.17 -1.69
C GLN A 12 12.47 8.65 -1.86
N ARG A 13 12.95 7.94 -0.83
CA ARG A 13 12.84 6.48 -0.78
C ARG A 13 11.42 6.08 -0.40
N VAL A 14 10.80 5.25 -1.23
CA VAL A 14 9.44 4.74 -1.05
C VAL A 14 9.43 3.22 -0.93
N ALA A 15 8.36 2.67 -0.35
CA ALA A 15 8.11 1.23 -0.31
C ALA A 15 7.00 0.86 -1.29
N ILE A 16 7.26 -0.10 -2.17
CA ILE A 16 6.29 -0.59 -3.16
C ILE A 16 5.87 -2.01 -2.77
N LYS A 17 4.57 -2.19 -2.49
CA LYS A 17 3.99 -3.49 -2.13
C LYS A 17 3.22 -4.07 -3.33
N LYS A 18 3.78 -5.10 -3.98
CA LYS A 18 3.11 -5.89 -5.02
C LYS A 18 2.20 -6.94 -4.38
N ILE A 19 0.95 -6.98 -4.83
CA ILE A 19 -0.12 -7.90 -4.38
C ILE A 19 -0.72 -8.61 -5.60
N THR A 20 -1.07 -9.89 -5.47
CA THR A 20 -1.86 -10.67 -6.45
C THR A 20 -3.23 -11.02 -5.86
N PRO A 21 -4.19 -10.08 -5.84
CA PRO A 21 -5.42 -10.25 -5.06
C PRO A 21 -6.43 -11.22 -5.69
N PHE A 22 -6.33 -11.49 -6.99
CA PHE A 22 -7.38 -12.16 -7.77
C PHE A 22 -7.27 -13.69 -7.83
N GLU A 23 -6.31 -14.29 -7.11
CA GLU A 23 -6.17 -15.74 -7.04
C GLU A 23 -7.31 -16.39 -6.24
N HIS A 24 -7.81 -15.71 -5.20
CA HIS A 24 -8.89 -16.19 -4.34
C HIS A 24 -9.78 -15.03 -3.88
N GLN A 25 -11.10 -15.26 -3.76
CA GLN A 25 -12.07 -14.25 -3.33
C GLN A 25 -11.71 -13.61 -1.96
N CYS A 26 -11.23 -14.43 -1.01
CA CYS A 26 -10.79 -13.94 0.30
C CYS A 26 -9.64 -12.93 0.20
N PHE A 27 -8.78 -13.04 -0.82
CA PHE A 27 -7.66 -12.13 -1.01
C PHE A 27 -8.14 -10.77 -1.53
N CYS A 28 -9.06 -10.75 -2.50
CA CYS A 28 -9.73 -9.52 -2.93
C CYS A 28 -10.33 -8.74 -1.75
N GLN A 29 -11.05 -9.44 -0.86
CA GLN A 29 -11.66 -8.81 0.32
C GLN A 29 -10.63 -8.24 1.29
N ARG A 30 -9.53 -8.97 1.53
CA ARG A 30 -8.43 -8.51 2.39
C ARG A 30 -7.71 -7.31 1.79
N THR A 31 -7.40 -7.33 0.50
CA THR A 31 -6.77 -6.21 -0.21
C THR A 31 -7.67 -4.98 -0.22
N LEU A 32 -8.97 -5.14 -0.49
CA LEU A 32 -9.92 -4.03 -0.43
C LEU A 32 -9.99 -3.42 0.96
N ARG A 33 -9.99 -4.25 2.01
CA ARG A 33 -9.98 -3.78 3.40
C ARG A 33 -8.69 -3.02 3.73
N GLU A 34 -7.54 -3.54 3.34
CA GLU A 34 -6.24 -2.88 3.54
C GLU A 34 -6.24 -1.49 2.89
N ILE A 35 -6.62 -1.40 1.62
CA ILE A 35 -6.69 -0.12 0.89
C ILE A 35 -7.65 0.85 1.58
N LYS A 36 -8.88 0.42 1.91
CA LYS A 36 -9.89 1.28 2.52
C LYS A 36 -9.51 1.79 3.91
N ILE A 37 -8.83 0.96 4.70
CA ILE A 37 -8.40 1.34 6.05
C ILE A 37 -7.25 2.33 5.96
N LEU A 38 -6.20 2.00 5.18
CA LEU A 38 -5.02 2.85 5.08
C LEU A 38 -5.31 4.17 4.36
N SER A 39 -6.20 4.19 3.37
CA SER A 39 -6.60 5.45 2.69
C SER A 39 -7.39 6.42 3.57
N ARG A 40 -7.88 5.96 4.73
CA ARG A 40 -8.68 6.79 5.66
C ARG A 40 -7.91 7.18 6.91
N PHE A 41 -6.91 6.41 7.31
CA PHE A 41 -6.10 6.77 8.48
C PHE A 41 -5.11 7.89 8.15
N ARG A 42 -5.12 8.92 8.99
CA ARG A 42 -4.18 10.05 8.93
C ARG A 42 -3.61 10.26 10.32
N HIS A 43 -2.53 9.57 10.63
CA HIS A 43 -1.89 9.58 11.94
C HIS A 43 -0.39 9.32 11.80
N GLU A 44 0.44 10.07 12.53
CA GLU A 44 1.92 9.99 12.44
C GLU A 44 2.46 8.56 12.62
N ASN A 45 1.87 7.81 13.55
CA ASN A 45 2.26 6.44 13.86
C ASN A 45 1.56 5.36 13.00
N ILE A 46 0.86 5.73 11.93
CA ILE A 46 0.20 4.78 11.01
C ILE A 46 0.68 5.05 9.58
N ILE A 47 1.13 3.99 8.91
CA ILE A 47 1.56 4.09 7.51
C ILE A 47 0.39 4.48 6.62
N ASN A 48 0.65 5.36 5.64
CA ASN A 48 -0.34 5.77 4.65
C ASN A 48 0.01 5.21 3.26
N ILE A 49 -1.01 5.06 2.42
CA ILE A 49 -0.82 4.87 0.99
C ILE A 49 -0.57 6.27 0.40
N GLN A 50 0.59 6.47 -0.21
CA GLN A 50 0.91 7.72 -0.92
C GLN A 50 0.03 7.81 -2.17
N GLU A 51 -0.50 9.00 -2.44
CA GLU A 51 -1.26 9.33 -3.66
C GLU A 51 -0.33 9.53 -4.87
#